data_AF-A0A4D6KLM6-F1
#
_entry.id   AF-A0A4D6KLM6-F1
#
_cell.length_a   1.000
_cell.length_b   1.000
_cell.length_c   1.000
_cell.angle_alpha   90.00
_cell.angle_beta   90.00
_cell.angle_gamma   90.00
#
_symmetry.space_group_name_H-M   'P 1'
#
loop_
_entity.id
_entity.type
_entity.pdbx_description
1 polymer ?
#
loop_
_entity_poly.entity_id
_entity_poly.type
_entity_poly.pdbx_seq_one_letter_code
_entity_poly.pdbx_strand_id
1 'polypeptide(L)'
;MDCLFSEQSALVDTVTSGNNNGQVRQWEEIRIILLWRVDRNGDAYAGEYFADKMHGYGVYSFANGHCYEGSWHDGKRQGLGMYTFRSGETQSGHWQNGVLDIPSTQSATYPVSPVGVNHSRVLNVVQEARRAAEKAYDVAKVDERVNRAVAAANRAANAARVASVKAVQNQMHPISIV
;
A
#
# COMPACT_ATOMS: atom_id res chain seq x y z
N MET A 1 14.84 11.26 -17.79
CA MET A 1 14.08 10.01 -17.94
C MET A 1 13.70 9.63 -16.53
N ASP A 2 12.68 10.32 -16.07
CA ASP A 2 12.33 10.45 -14.67
C ASP A 2 11.65 9.18 -14.22
N CYS A 3 11.92 8.73 -12.99
CA CYS A 3 11.07 7.72 -12.36
C CYS A 3 9.63 8.24 -12.44
N LEU A 4 8.80 7.58 -13.24
CA LEU A 4 7.46 8.01 -13.68
C LEU A 4 6.41 7.97 -12.55
N PHE A 5 6.73 8.52 -11.39
CA PHE A 5 5.78 8.77 -10.30
C PHE A 5 5.99 10.20 -9.81
N SER A 6 5.71 11.15 -10.72
CA SER A 6 5.47 12.54 -10.38
C SER A 6 4.03 12.68 -9.90
N GLU A 7 3.89 13.17 -8.68
CA GLU A 7 2.69 13.80 -8.12
C GLU A 7 1.41 12.95 -8.08
N GLN A 8 1.22 12.20 -6.99
CA GLN A 8 -0.13 11.93 -6.48
C GLN A 8 -0.08 11.74 -4.97
N SER A 9 -0.61 12.73 -4.25
CA SER A 9 -0.65 12.79 -2.79
C SER A 9 -1.98 12.29 -2.24
N ALA A 10 -2.01 11.20 -1.47
CA ALA A 10 -3.00 10.94 -0.44
C ALA A 10 -2.54 9.84 0.54
N LEU A 11 -2.88 10.03 1.82
CA LEU A 11 -2.79 9.05 2.89
C LEU A 11 -3.92 8.02 2.74
N VAL A 12 -3.60 6.75 2.94
CA VAL A 12 -4.60 5.69 3.16
C VAL A 12 -4.11 4.82 4.31
N ASP A 13 -4.81 4.88 5.45
CA ASP A 13 -4.60 3.98 6.58
C ASP A 13 -5.46 2.70 6.40
N THR A 14 -4.75 1.58 6.41
CA THR A 14 -5.06 0.20 6.85
C THR A 14 -6.41 -0.46 6.47
N VAL A 15 -6.32 -1.64 5.84
CA VAL A 15 -7.41 -2.63 5.70
C VAL A 15 -7.78 -3.23 7.07
N THR A 16 -8.95 -2.90 7.59
CA THR A 16 -9.54 -3.54 8.78
C THR A 16 -10.12 -4.91 8.42
N SER A 17 -9.47 -6.01 8.83
CA SER A 17 -10.13 -7.31 9.01
C SER A 17 -10.50 -7.47 10.48
N GLY A 18 -11.80 -7.36 10.77
CA GLY A 18 -12.33 -7.43 12.13
C GLY A 18 -12.28 -8.83 12.73
N ASN A 19 -11.97 -8.92 14.02
CA ASN A 19 -12.32 -10.07 14.84
C ASN A 19 -12.64 -9.66 16.29
N ASN A 20 -13.78 -10.14 16.80
CA ASN A 20 -14.55 -9.60 17.94
C ASN A 20 -14.07 -10.02 19.35
N ASN A 21 -12.76 -10.12 19.63
CA ASN A 21 -12.32 -10.81 20.85
C ASN A 21 -11.40 -10.01 21.80
N GLY A 22 -11.48 -8.68 21.83
CA GLY A 22 -11.03 -7.88 22.99
C GLY A 22 -9.56 -7.97 23.42
N GLN A 23 -8.69 -8.65 22.68
CA GLN A 23 -7.24 -8.61 22.88
C GLN A 23 -6.64 -7.55 21.96
N VAL A 24 -6.29 -6.40 22.54
CA VAL A 24 -5.41 -5.41 21.90
C VAL A 24 -4.02 -6.04 21.82
N ARG A 25 -3.75 -6.78 20.75
CA ARG A 25 -2.37 -7.07 20.35
C ARG A 25 -1.80 -5.78 19.80
N GLN A 26 -0.56 -5.49 20.14
CA GLN A 26 0.22 -4.43 19.50
C GLN A 26 0.33 -4.79 18.02
N TRP A 27 -0.56 -4.23 17.19
CA TRP A 27 -0.69 -4.59 15.78
C TRP A 27 0.44 -3.93 14.99
N GLU A 28 1.37 -4.73 14.48
CA GLU A 28 2.32 -4.32 13.43
C GLU A 28 1.53 -4.22 12.12
N GLU A 29 0.89 -3.07 11.88
CA GLU A 29 0.05 -2.86 10.70
C GLU A 29 0.89 -2.82 9.41
N ILE A 30 0.40 -3.47 8.35
CA ILE A 30 0.93 -3.25 6.99
C ILE A 30 0.45 -1.87 6.54
N ARG A 31 1.35 -0.90 6.49
CA ARG A 31 1.07 0.42 5.92
C ARG A 31 1.44 0.39 4.45
N ILE A 32 0.46 0.47 3.57
CA ILE A 32 0.71 0.70 2.15
C ILE A 32 0.97 2.20 1.99
N ILE A 33 2.23 2.62 1.86
CA ILE A 33 2.56 4.02 1.63
C ILE A 33 2.71 4.23 0.12
N LEU A 34 1.66 4.72 -0.52
CA LEU A 34 1.69 5.11 -1.93
C LEU A 34 2.41 6.45 -2.17
N LEU A 35 2.97 7.03 -1.12
CA LEU A 35 3.73 8.27 -1.13
C LEU A 35 5.22 8.02 -0.98
N TRP A 36 6.01 8.86 -1.62
CA TRP A 36 7.45 8.89 -1.40
C TRP A 36 7.74 9.32 0.05
N ARG A 37 8.27 8.40 0.86
CA ARG A 37 8.98 8.73 2.09
C ARG A 37 10.40 9.09 1.73
N VAL A 38 10.75 10.37 1.87
CA VAL A 38 12.10 10.88 1.60
C VAL A 38 12.91 10.90 2.90
N ASP A 39 14.06 10.25 2.88
CA ASP A 39 15.01 10.23 3.98
C ASP A 39 15.93 11.45 3.95
N ARG A 40 16.58 11.76 5.07
CA ARG A 40 17.48 12.93 5.19
C ARG A 40 18.68 12.88 4.25
N ASN A 41 19.04 11.69 3.78
CA ASN A 41 20.13 11.47 2.82
C ASN A 41 19.68 11.67 1.36
N GLY A 42 18.39 11.94 1.12
CA GLY A 42 17.81 12.14 -0.21
C GLY A 42 17.35 10.85 -0.89
N ASP A 43 17.48 9.69 -0.24
CA ASP A 43 16.83 8.47 -0.71
C ASP A 43 15.32 8.58 -0.51
N ALA A 44 14.54 7.91 -1.34
CA ALA A 44 13.10 7.91 -1.24
C ALA A 44 12.52 6.53 -1.48
N TYR A 45 11.51 6.15 -0.71
CA TYR A 45 10.78 4.89 -0.89
C TYR A 45 9.28 5.11 -0.98
N ALA A 46 8.65 4.48 -1.96
CA ALA A 46 7.20 4.37 -2.09
C ALA A 46 6.84 2.88 -2.17
N GLY A 47 6.00 2.41 -1.26
CA GLY A 47 5.65 1.00 -1.16
C GLY A 47 5.14 0.61 0.23
N GLU A 48 5.04 -0.69 0.45
CA GLU A 48 4.48 -1.20 1.70
C GLU A 48 5.54 -1.20 2.82
N TYR A 49 5.07 -1.00 4.04
CA TYR A 49 5.83 -1.16 5.27
C TYR A 49 5.15 -2.16 6.18
N PHE A 50 5.93 -3.02 6.81
CA PHE A 50 5.49 -3.90 7.88
C PHE A 50 6.50 -3.80 9.02
N ALA A 51 6.02 -3.57 10.25
CA ALA A 51 6.85 -3.37 11.44
C ALA A 51 7.98 -2.33 11.21
N ASP A 52 7.62 -1.17 10.65
CA ASP A 52 8.53 -0.06 10.29
C ASP A 52 9.64 -0.40 9.28
N LYS A 53 9.53 -1.52 8.57
CA LYS A 53 10.49 -1.96 7.54
C LYS A 53 9.81 -2.09 6.17
N MET A 54 10.56 -1.81 5.11
CA MET A 54 10.08 -1.99 3.74
C MET A 54 9.70 -3.45 3.50
N HIS A 55 8.50 -3.66 2.96
CA HIS A 55 7.92 -4.97 2.73
C HIS A 55 7.08 -4.97 1.45
N GLY A 56 6.67 -6.14 0.99
CA GLY A 56 5.72 -6.27 -0.11
C GLY A 56 6.32 -5.76 -1.42
N TYR A 57 5.55 -5.03 -2.21
CA TYR A 57 6.06 -4.36 -3.41
C TYR A 57 6.40 -2.90 -3.14
N GLY A 58 7.50 -2.41 -3.72
CA GLY A 58 7.89 -1.03 -3.57
C GLY A 58 8.97 -0.57 -4.54
N VAL A 59 9.06 0.76 -4.68
CA VAL A 59 10.04 1.48 -5.47
C VAL A 59 10.94 2.27 -4.52
N TYR A 60 12.24 2.05 -4.64
CA TYR A 60 13.26 2.78 -3.91
C TYR A 60 14.11 3.58 -4.89
N SER A 61 14.06 4.90 -4.75
CA SER A 61 14.90 5.85 -5.46
C SER A 61 16.08 6.22 -4.58
N PHE A 62 17.28 6.02 -5.08
CA PHE A 62 18.50 6.39 -4.37
C PHE A 62 18.84 7.84 -4.68
N ALA A 63 19.40 8.57 -3.72
CA ALA A 63 19.89 9.95 -3.90
C ALA A 63 20.94 10.05 -5.02
N ASN A 64 21.67 8.96 -5.28
CA ASN A 64 22.60 8.84 -6.39
C ASN A 64 21.91 8.61 -7.76
N GLY A 65 20.59 8.67 -7.85
CA GLY A 65 19.82 8.53 -9.09
C GLY A 65 19.72 7.08 -9.60
N HIS A 66 20.08 6.09 -8.79
CA HIS A 66 19.68 4.71 -9.04
C HIS A 66 18.24 4.48 -8.59
N CYS A 67 17.63 3.41 -9.07
CA CYS A 67 16.29 3.02 -8.68
C CYS A 67 16.20 1.50 -8.56
N TYR A 68 15.43 1.00 -7.60
CA TYR A 68 14.99 -0.38 -7.55
C TYR A 68 13.47 -0.43 -7.49
N GLU A 69 12.88 -1.30 -8.31
CA GLU A 69 11.46 -1.58 -8.33
C GLU A 69 11.26 -3.10 -8.24
N GLY A 70 10.55 -3.56 -7.22
CA GLY A 70 10.34 -4.99 -7.03
C GLY A 70 9.88 -5.35 -5.63
N SER A 71 10.06 -6.62 -5.28
CA SER A 71 9.65 -7.16 -4.00
C SER A 71 10.68 -6.85 -2.88
N TRP A 72 10.15 -6.67 -1.67
CA TRP A 72 10.84 -6.30 -0.44
C TRP A 72 10.41 -7.20 0.71
N HIS A 73 11.36 -7.54 1.58
CA HIS A 73 11.12 -8.27 2.81
C HIS A 73 12.12 -7.82 3.88
N ASP A 74 11.62 -7.41 5.04
CA ASP A 74 12.43 -6.98 6.19
C ASP A 74 13.46 -5.89 5.84
N GLY A 75 13.07 -4.93 4.98
CA GLY A 75 13.95 -3.85 4.53
C GLY A 75 14.95 -4.25 3.43
N LYS A 76 14.89 -5.48 2.91
CA LYS A 76 15.82 -5.98 1.90
C LYS A 76 15.07 -6.30 0.60
N ARG A 77 15.75 -6.08 -0.53
CA ARG A 77 15.30 -6.54 -1.85
C ARG A 77 15.23 -8.06 -1.85
N GLN A 78 14.07 -8.60 -2.24
CA GLN A 78 13.75 -10.02 -2.12
C GLN A 78 12.83 -10.42 -3.27
N GLY A 79 12.97 -11.61 -3.84
CA GLY A 79 12.10 -12.07 -4.93
C GLY A 79 12.39 -11.38 -6.26
N LEU A 80 11.39 -11.24 -7.12
CA LEU A 80 11.60 -10.64 -8.45
C LEU A 80 11.68 -9.11 -8.35
N GLY A 81 12.64 -8.53 -9.06
CA GLY A 81 12.83 -7.08 -9.09
C GLY A 81 13.78 -6.61 -10.18
N MET A 82 13.74 -5.31 -10.43
CA MET A 82 14.54 -4.61 -11.42
C MET A 82 15.26 -3.43 -10.78
N TYR A 83 16.57 -3.37 -10.99
CA TYR A 83 17.43 -2.28 -10.59
C TYR A 83 17.83 -1.49 -11.82
N THR A 84 17.66 -0.18 -11.78
CA THR A 84 18.00 0.75 -12.86
C THR A 84 19.10 1.67 -12.37
N PHE A 85 20.23 1.67 -13.06
CA PHE A 85 21.32 2.60 -12.81
C PHE A 85 20.99 3.98 -13.35
N ARG A 86 21.70 5.00 -12.85
CA ARG A 86 21.59 6.38 -13.35
C ARG A 86 21.91 6.46 -14.85
N SER A 87 22.79 5.58 -15.32
CA SER A 87 23.15 5.44 -16.73
C SER A 87 22.01 4.93 -17.62
N GLY A 88 20.92 4.42 -17.04
CA GLY A 88 19.83 3.76 -17.74
C GLY A 88 20.03 2.25 -17.94
N GLU A 89 21.19 1.71 -17.58
CA GLU A 89 21.41 0.26 -17.56
C GLU A 89 20.48 -0.39 -16.53
N THR A 90 19.97 -1.59 -16.83
CA THR A 90 19.07 -2.31 -15.93
C THR A 90 19.58 -3.71 -15.61
N GLN A 91 19.44 -4.10 -14.36
CA GLN A 91 19.66 -5.45 -13.86
C GLN A 91 18.36 -5.97 -13.26
N SER A 92 17.83 -7.03 -13.86
CA SER A 92 16.59 -7.66 -13.42
C SER A 92 16.84 -9.12 -13.09
N GLY A 93 16.00 -9.70 -12.23
CA GLY A 93 16.15 -11.10 -11.83
C GLY A 93 15.55 -11.39 -10.47
N HIS A 94 16.00 -12.49 -9.86
CA HIS A 94 15.64 -12.87 -8.50
C HIS A 94 16.66 -12.32 -7.50
N TRP A 95 16.18 -11.63 -6.48
CA TRP A 95 16.92 -11.01 -5.40
C TRP A 95 16.75 -11.81 -4.12
N GLN A 96 17.83 -11.98 -3.37
CA GLN A 96 17.83 -12.66 -2.08
C GLN A 96 18.66 -11.84 -1.10
N ASN A 97 18.07 -11.42 0.02
CA ASN A 97 18.76 -10.66 1.06
C ASN A 97 19.49 -9.40 0.55
N GLY A 98 18.94 -8.74 -0.47
CA GLY A 98 19.53 -7.53 -1.04
C GLY A 98 20.55 -7.76 -2.16
N VAL A 99 20.84 -9.02 -2.53
CA VAL A 99 21.79 -9.37 -3.60
C VAL A 99 21.03 -9.99 -4.77
N LEU A 100 21.45 -9.68 -6.00
CA LEU A 100 20.93 -10.32 -7.21
C LEU A 100 21.49 -11.75 -7.26
N ASP A 101 20.62 -12.72 -7.01
CA ASP A 101 20.95 -14.15 -6.95
C ASP A 101 20.91 -14.77 -8.35
N ILE A 102 19.81 -14.55 -9.08
CA ILE A 102 19.61 -15.08 -10.43
C ILE A 102 19.31 -13.93 -11.40
N PRO A 103 20.28 -13.49 -12.23
CA PRO A 103 20.02 -12.47 -13.23
C PRO A 103 19.08 -12.99 -14.31
N SER A 104 18.23 -12.10 -14.82
CA SER A 104 17.33 -12.45 -15.91
C SER A 104 18.08 -12.48 -17.24
N THR A 105 17.82 -13.50 -18.07
CA THR A 105 18.43 -13.60 -19.40
C THR A 105 17.49 -13.02 -20.46
N GLN A 106 18.06 -12.27 -21.40
CA GLN A 106 17.32 -11.61 -22.49
C GLN A 106 17.07 -12.52 -23.71
N SER A 107 17.74 -13.67 -23.82
CA SER A 107 17.74 -14.47 -25.05
C SER A 107 17.40 -15.94 -24.84
N ALA A 108 16.38 -16.40 -25.56
CA ALA A 108 15.97 -17.81 -25.70
C ALA A 108 16.94 -18.65 -26.57
N THR A 109 18.24 -18.34 -26.55
CA THR A 109 19.22 -18.87 -27.53
C THR A 109 20.28 -19.80 -26.93
N TYR A 110 20.30 -20.00 -25.61
CA TYR A 110 21.19 -20.99 -24.99
C TYR A 110 20.37 -22.05 -24.25
N PRO A 111 20.75 -23.34 -24.34
CA PRO A 111 20.00 -24.43 -23.73
C PRO A 111 19.84 -24.12 -22.25
N VAL A 112 18.57 -23.90 -21.89
CA VAL A 112 18.03 -23.54 -20.60
C VAL A 112 18.73 -24.30 -19.48
N SER A 113 19.56 -23.60 -18.72
CA SER A 113 19.69 -23.95 -17.31
C SER A 113 18.27 -23.84 -16.72
N PRO A 114 17.76 -24.86 -16.01
CA PRO A 114 16.39 -24.88 -15.46
C PRO A 114 16.09 -23.71 -14.49
N VAL A 115 17.09 -22.91 -14.16
CA VAL A 115 17.12 -21.86 -13.13
C VAL A 115 17.21 -20.45 -13.78
N GLY A 116 16.88 -20.28 -15.06
CA GLY A 116 16.90 -18.97 -15.71
C GLY A 116 15.60 -18.18 -15.46
N VAL A 117 15.69 -16.98 -14.89
CA VAL A 117 14.56 -16.04 -14.86
C VAL A 117 14.48 -15.33 -16.21
N ASN A 118 13.35 -15.40 -16.91
CA ASN A 118 13.20 -14.69 -18.19
C ASN A 118 12.93 -13.20 -17.95
N HIS A 119 13.61 -12.31 -18.67
CA HIS A 119 13.43 -10.86 -18.53
C HIS A 119 11.96 -10.42 -18.69
N SER A 120 11.23 -11.00 -19.66
CA SER A 120 9.80 -10.71 -19.86
C SER A 120 8.95 -11.06 -18.65
N ARG A 121 9.31 -12.11 -17.90
CA ARG A 121 8.61 -12.49 -16.66
C ARG A 121 8.81 -11.44 -15.57
N VAL A 122 10.03 -10.92 -15.41
CA VAL A 122 10.30 -9.87 -14.41
C VAL A 122 9.52 -8.60 -14.74
N LEU A 123 9.54 -8.18 -16.00
CA LEU A 123 8.78 -7.01 -16.45
C LEU A 123 7.28 -7.17 -16.23
N ASN A 124 6.71 -8.32 -16.58
CA ASN A 124 5.28 -8.59 -16.38
C ASN A 124 4.92 -8.53 -14.89
N VAL A 125 5.72 -9.15 -14.02
CA VAL A 125 5.46 -9.14 -12.56
C VAL A 125 5.53 -7.72 -12.00
N VAL A 126 6.52 -6.93 -12.41
CA VAL A 126 6.66 -5.52 -12.01
C VAL A 126 5.46 -4.70 -12.48
N GLN A 127 5.04 -4.86 -13.74
CA GLN A 127 3.87 -4.17 -14.29
C GLN A 127 2.56 -4.57 -13.61
N GLU A 128 2.37 -5.87 -13.35
CA GLU A 128 1.20 -6.38 -12.64
C GLU A 128 1.15 -5.88 -11.20
N ALA A 129 2.29 -5.86 -10.50
CA ALA A 129 2.39 -5.31 -9.16
C ALA A 129 2.06 -3.81 -9.13
N ARG A 130 2.55 -3.04 -10.11
CA ARG A 130 2.18 -1.61 -10.25
C ARG A 130 0.68 -1.42 -10.44
N ARG A 131 0.06 -2.17 -11.36
CA ARG A 131 -1.40 -2.11 -11.59
C ARG A 131 -2.19 -2.53 -10.36
N ALA A 132 -1.72 -3.53 -9.62
CA ALA A 132 -2.33 -3.98 -8.38
C ALA A 132 -2.25 -2.89 -7.29
N ALA A 133 -1.11 -2.22 -7.15
CA ALA A 133 -0.92 -1.11 -6.23
C ALA A 133 -1.84 0.08 -6.56
N GLU A 134 -1.93 0.46 -7.84
CA GLU A 134 -2.85 1.51 -8.31
C GLU A 134 -4.31 1.14 -8.03
N LYS A 135 -4.72 -0.10 -8.31
CA LYS A 135 -6.07 -0.57 -8.02
C LYS A 135 -6.38 -0.57 -6.52
N ALA A 136 -5.41 -0.95 -5.67
CA ALA A 136 -5.58 -0.96 -4.22
C ALA A 136 -5.84 0.46 -3.67
N TYR A 137 -5.17 1.48 -4.23
CA TYR A 137 -5.42 2.87 -3.91
C TYR A 137 -6.88 3.30 -4.17
N ASP A 138 -7.37 3.01 -5.38
CA ASP A 138 -8.72 3.39 -5.79
C ASP A 138 -9.79 2.71 -4.93
N VAL A 139 -9.59 1.43 -4.60
CA VAL A 139 -10.49 0.67 -3.72
C VAL A 139 -10.57 1.33 -2.34
N ALA A 140 -9.45 1.68 -1.73
CA ALA A 140 -9.45 2.27 -0.40
C ALA A 140 -10.12 3.65 -0.34
N LYS A 141 -9.96 4.47 -1.39
CA LYS A 141 -10.66 5.75 -1.52
C LYS A 141 -12.18 5.58 -1.63
N VAL A 142 -12.63 4.50 -2.30
CA VAL A 142 -14.05 4.16 -2.37
C VAL A 142 -14.56 3.72 -1.00
N ASP A 143 -13.84 2.85 -0.30
CA ASP A 143 -14.22 2.38 1.03
C ASP A 143 -14.32 3.51 2.06
N GLU A 144 -13.40 4.48 2.06
CA GLU A 144 -13.47 5.64 2.94
C GLU A 144 -14.76 6.46 2.69
N ARG A 145 -15.12 6.66 1.42
CA ARG A 145 -16.35 7.38 1.04
C ARG A 145 -17.59 6.61 1.50
N VAL A 146 -17.61 5.29 1.32
CA VAL A 146 -18.71 4.42 1.76
C VAL A 146 -18.84 4.46 3.29
N ASN A 147 -17.74 4.27 4.02
CA ASN A 147 -17.70 4.30 5.48
C ASN A 147 -18.19 5.65 6.03
N ARG A 148 -17.78 6.76 5.41
CA ARG A 148 -18.23 8.10 5.78
C ARG A 148 -19.74 8.28 5.54
N ALA A 149 -20.26 7.79 4.41
CA ALA A 149 -21.68 7.84 4.10
C ALA A 149 -22.52 7.01 5.08
N VAL A 150 -22.08 5.79 5.38
CA VAL A 150 -22.72 4.91 6.38
C VAL A 150 -22.73 5.56 7.76
N ALA A 151 -21.60 6.14 8.20
CA ALA A 151 -21.53 6.85 9.47
C ALA A 151 -22.47 8.06 9.53
N ALA A 152 -22.60 8.82 8.44
CA ALA A 152 -23.53 9.95 8.37
C ALA A 152 -24.99 9.50 8.44
N ALA A 153 -25.37 8.45 7.71
CA ALA A 153 -26.71 7.87 7.76
C ALA A 153 -27.06 7.36 9.16
N ASN A 154 -26.14 6.66 9.82
CA ASN A 154 -26.33 6.17 11.19
C ASN A 154 -26.50 7.32 12.20
N ARG A 155 -25.74 8.41 12.07
CA ARG A 155 -25.93 9.61 12.89
C ARG A 155 -27.30 10.23 12.68
N ALA A 156 -27.75 10.36 11.44
CA ALA A 156 -29.06 10.92 11.11
C ALA A 156 -30.21 10.07 11.67
N ALA A 157 -30.13 8.75 11.51
CA ALA A 157 -31.12 7.81 12.05
C ALA A 157 -31.19 7.87 13.59
N ASN A 158 -30.03 7.90 14.26
CA ASN A 158 -29.97 8.05 15.71
C ASN A 158 -30.52 9.39 16.19
N ALA A 159 -30.20 10.49 15.51
CA ALA A 159 -30.71 11.82 15.83
C ALA A 159 -32.25 11.89 15.67
N ALA A 160 -32.78 11.31 14.58
CA ALA A 160 -34.22 11.24 14.36
C ALA A 160 -34.93 10.43 15.46
N ARG A 161 -34.34 9.29 15.85
CA ARG A 161 -34.86 8.46 16.95
C ARG A 161 -34.84 9.19 18.30
N VAL A 162 -33.79 9.94 18.59
CA VAL A 162 -33.70 10.73 19.84
C VAL A 162 -34.70 11.87 19.82
N ALA A 163 -34.85 12.56 18.69
CA ALA A 163 -35.80 13.65 18.54
C ALA A 163 -37.25 13.17 18.72
N SER A 164 -37.61 12.02 18.15
CA SER A 164 -38.96 11.46 18.32
C SER A 164 -39.24 11.05 19.76
N VAL A 165 -38.29 10.39 20.45
CA VAL A 165 -38.42 10.07 21.89
C VAL A 165 -38.57 11.33 22.73
N LYS A 166 -37.76 12.36 22.47
CA LYS A 166 -37.83 13.65 23.18
C LYS A 166 -39.15 14.36 22.96
N ALA A 167 -39.70 14.30 21.75
CA ALA A 167 -41.01 14.87 21.44
C ALA A 167 -42.14 14.17 22.22
N VAL A 168 -42.10 12.84 22.34
CA VAL A 168 -43.07 12.08 23.16
C VAL A 168 -42.92 12.43 24.64
N GLN A 169 -41.70 12.53 25.16
CA GLN A 169 -41.44 12.84 26.56
C GLN A 169 -41.90 14.25 26.96
N ASN A 170 -41.78 15.22 26.06
CA ASN A 170 -42.32 16.57 26.26
C ASN A 170 -43.86 16.62 26.29
N GLN A 171 -44.55 15.65 25.66
CA GLN A 171 -46.01 15.56 25.71
C GLN A 171 -46.56 14.88 26.98
N MET A 172 -45.73 14.14 27.74
CA MET A 172 -46.14 13.48 28.98
C MET A 172 -45.94 14.34 30.25
N HIS A 173 -45.31 15.52 30.15
CA HIS A 173 -45.14 16.47 31.25
C HIS A 173 -46.02 17.76 31.20
N PRO A 174 -47.33 17.73 30.87
CA PRO A 174 -48.20 18.88 31.13
C PRO A 174 -49.16 18.59 32.29
N ILE A 175 -48.68 18.43 33.53
CA ILE A 175 -49.55 18.53 34.72
C ILE A 175 -48.83 19.29 35.86
N SER A 176 -49.16 20.58 35.89
CA SER A 176 -49.36 21.53 36.99
C SER A 176 -48.80 21.25 38.39
N ILE A 177 -48.08 22.25 38.92
CA ILE A 177 -48.26 22.68 40.30
C ILE A 177 -48.74 24.13 40.26
N VAL A 178 -49.87 24.35 40.94
CA VAL A 178 -50.60 25.60 41.20
C VAL A 178 -49.75 26.54 42.05
#